data_AF-A0A357QPD3-F1
#
_entry.id   AF-A0A357QPD3-F1
#
_cell.length_a   1.000
_cell.length_b   1.000
_cell.length_c   1.000
_cell.angle_alpha   90.00
_cell.angle_beta   90.00
_cell.angle_gamma   90.00
#
_symmetry.space_group_name_H-M   'P 1'
#
loop_
_entity.id
_entity.type
_entity.pdbx_description
1 polymer ?
#
loop_
_entity_poly.entity_id
_entity_poly.type
_entity_poly.pdbx_seq_one_letter_code
_entity_poly.pdbx_strand_id
1 'polypeptide(L)'
;MNDSITNAGSYIKTKYNEMPVAKRRRLRNIIIIIILFLIFKNRIIDGFRNLFHRDISKIDVDKGNLTFENGEYYSMCSTLESAMEGTGTDEEAVMGVIMRLRTQDDWNYLQKAFGIRKKDGGTFYADITGDLKMWLGDELDSSEMQELKDTLISSGINY
;
A
#
# COMPACT_ATOMS: atom_id res chain seq x y z
N MET A 1 7.46 -37.37 -21.98
CA MET A 1 6.59 -36.81 -20.91
C MET A 1 7.08 -37.43 -19.60
N ASN A 2 7.32 -36.63 -18.56
CA ASN A 2 7.97 -37.09 -17.33
C ASN A 2 6.96 -37.85 -16.47
N ASP A 3 7.17 -39.15 -16.23
CA ASP A 3 6.23 -40.07 -15.54
C ASP A 3 5.85 -39.59 -14.13
N SER A 4 6.72 -38.80 -13.51
CA SER A 4 6.49 -38.17 -12.21
C SER A 4 5.34 -37.14 -12.23
N ILE A 5 5.16 -36.40 -13.33
CA ILE A 5 4.11 -35.38 -13.49
C ILE A 5 2.75 -36.04 -13.73
N THR A 6 2.70 -37.12 -14.52
CA THR A 6 1.48 -37.88 -14.80
C THR A 6 0.95 -38.61 -13.56
N ASN A 7 1.85 -39.09 -12.71
CA ASN A 7 1.49 -39.75 -11.45
C ASN A 7 0.93 -38.76 -10.41
N ALA A 8 1.56 -37.58 -10.28
CA ALA A 8 1.07 -36.52 -9.41
C ALA A 8 -0.34 -36.02 -9.83
N GLY A 9 -0.55 -35.80 -11.13
CA GLY A 9 -1.85 -35.36 -11.66
C GLY A 9 -2.98 -36.38 -11.42
N SER A 10 -2.67 -37.67 -11.58
CA SER A 10 -3.62 -38.76 -11.33
C SER A 10 -3.99 -38.85 -9.85
N TYR A 11 -3.01 -38.74 -8.95
CA TYR A 11 -3.23 -38.74 -7.50
C TYR A 11 -4.13 -37.58 -7.04
N ILE A 12 -3.86 -36.36 -7.51
CA ILE A 12 -4.67 -35.17 -7.17
C ILE A 12 -6.10 -35.33 -7.68
N LYS A 13 -6.30 -35.86 -8.88
CA LYS A 13 -7.62 -36.11 -9.47
C LYS A 13 -8.43 -37.12 -8.65
N THR A 14 -7.80 -38.21 -8.23
CA THR A 14 -8.43 -39.24 -7.40
C THR A 14 -8.84 -38.67 -6.04
N LYS A 15 -7.92 -37.97 -5.34
CA LYS A 15 -8.23 -37.28 -4.07
C LYS A 15 -9.32 -36.23 -4.21
N TYR A 16 -9.37 -35.50 -5.33
CA TYR A 16 -10.43 -34.54 -5.61
C TYR A 16 -11.80 -35.21 -5.70
N ASN A 17 -11.88 -36.34 -6.41
CA ASN A 17 -13.13 -37.07 -6.62
C ASN A 17 -13.64 -37.78 -5.36
N GLU A 18 -12.73 -38.21 -4.48
CA GLU A 18 -13.04 -38.80 -3.16
C GLU A 18 -13.63 -37.78 -2.17
N MET A 19 -13.46 -36.48 -2.42
CA MET A 19 -13.97 -35.46 -1.51
C MET A 19 -15.50 -35.30 -1.56
N PRO A 20 -16.14 -35.02 -0.41
CA PRO A 20 -17.55 -34.63 -0.36
C PRO A 20 -17.85 -33.48 -1.32
N VAL A 21 -18.99 -33.55 -2.01
CA VAL A 21 -19.39 -32.58 -3.06
C VAL A 21 -19.35 -31.13 -2.55
N ALA A 22 -19.69 -30.90 -1.29
CA ALA A 22 -19.60 -29.58 -0.64
C ALA A 22 -18.17 -29.04 -0.56
N LYS A 23 -17.18 -29.88 -0.23
CA LYS A 23 -15.76 -29.49 -0.19
C LYS A 23 -15.20 -29.23 -1.59
N ARG A 24 -15.59 -30.03 -2.59
CA ARG A 24 -15.21 -29.81 -4.00
C ARG A 24 -15.69 -28.48 -4.56
N ARG A 25 -16.93 -28.07 -4.25
CA ARG A 25 -17.48 -26.77 -4.67
C ARG A 25 -16.71 -25.60 -4.06
N ARG A 26 -16.38 -25.68 -2.76
CA ARG A 26 -15.55 -24.67 -2.09
C ARG A 26 -14.15 -24.59 -2.71
N LEU A 27 -13.49 -25.73 -2.92
CA LEU A 27 -12.16 -25.77 -3.52
C LEU A 27 -12.16 -25.19 -4.95
N ARG A 28 -13.15 -25.54 -5.77
CA ARG A 28 -13.32 -24.98 -7.12
C ARG A 28 -13.54 -23.47 -7.07
N ASN A 29 -14.38 -22.98 -6.16
CA ASN A 29 -14.62 -21.54 -6.02
C ASN A 29 -13.34 -20.82 -5.57
N ILE A 30 -12.57 -21.39 -4.65
CA ILE A 30 -11.27 -20.84 -4.22
C ILE A 30 -10.30 -20.78 -5.40
N ILE A 31 -10.18 -21.85 -6.19
CA ILE A 31 -9.31 -21.88 -7.38
C ILE A 31 -9.75 -20.82 -8.41
N ILE A 32 -11.06 -20.69 -8.66
CA ILE A 32 -11.60 -19.67 -9.56
C ILE A 32 -11.29 -18.26 -9.05
N ILE A 33 -11.45 -18.01 -7.74
CA ILE A 33 -11.12 -16.72 -7.12
C ILE A 33 -9.63 -16.41 -7.28
N ILE A 34 -8.75 -17.39 -7.05
CA ILE A 34 -7.30 -17.22 -7.23
C ILE A 34 -6.97 -16.90 -8.69
N ILE A 35 -7.55 -17.61 -9.65
CA ILE A 35 -7.32 -17.37 -11.09
C ILE A 35 -7.87 -15.99 -11.51
N LEU A 36 -9.07 -15.63 -11.04
CA LEU A 36 -9.63 -14.30 -11.30
C LEU A 36 -8.73 -13.22 -10.70
N PHE A 37 -8.24 -13.40 -9.48
CA PHE A 37 -7.31 -12.46 -8.87
C PHE A 37 -6.03 -12.31 -9.71
N LEU A 38 -5.47 -13.41 -10.21
CA LEU A 38 -4.28 -13.38 -11.07
C LEU A 38 -4.50 -12.67 -12.42
N ILE A 39 -5.67 -12.86 -13.05
CA ILE A 39 -6.02 -12.24 -14.34
C ILE A 39 -6.39 -10.76 -14.16
N PHE A 40 -7.12 -10.45 -13.10
CA PHE A 40 -7.64 -9.10 -12.85
C PHE A 40 -6.71 -8.22 -12.03
N LYS A 41 -5.63 -8.73 -11.42
CA LYS A 41 -4.70 -7.91 -10.63
C LYS A 41 -4.22 -6.67 -11.39
N ASN A 42 -3.89 -6.82 -12.67
CA ASN A 42 -3.41 -5.70 -13.49
C ASN A 42 -4.50 -4.64 -13.71
N ARG A 43 -5.75 -5.05 -13.94
CA ARG A 43 -6.89 -4.13 -14.09
C ARG A 43 -7.33 -3.50 -12.76
N ILE A 44 -7.23 -4.23 -11.66
CA ILE A 44 -7.55 -3.73 -10.32
C ILE A 44 -6.57 -2.64 -9.91
N ILE A 45 -5.27 -2.83 -10.17
CA ILE A 45 -4.23 -1.83 -9.88
C ILE A 45 -4.50 -0.53 -10.65
N ASP A 46 -4.83 -0.61 -11.94
CA ASP A 46 -5.14 0.58 -12.75
C ASP A 46 -6.43 1.28 -12.28
N GLY A 47 -7.44 0.50 -11.87
CA GLY A 47 -8.68 1.03 -11.29
C GLY A 47 -8.45 1.76 -9.96
N PHE A 48 -7.63 1.19 -9.08
CA PHE A 48 -7.26 1.80 -7.81
C PHE A 48 -6.44 3.07 -8.01
N ARG A 49 -5.47 3.08 -8.94
CA ARG A 49 -4.70 4.29 -9.28
C ARG A 49 -5.62 5.45 -9.64
N ASN A 50 -6.63 5.23 -10.48
CA ASN A 50 -7.55 6.30 -10.89
C ASN A 50 -8.43 6.82 -9.74
N LEU A 51 -8.80 5.96 -8.80
CA LEU A 51 -9.54 6.38 -7.60
C LEU A 51 -8.65 7.27 -6.70
N PHE A 52 -7.44 6.83 -6.38
CA PHE A 52 -6.55 7.58 -5.49
C PHE A 52 -6.03 8.90 -6.11
N HIS A 53 -5.76 8.94 -7.42
CA HIS A 53 -5.38 10.20 -8.10
C HIS A 53 -6.47 11.25 -7.98
N ARG A 54 -7.74 10.82 -8.08
CA ARG A 54 -8.88 11.74 -7.96
C ARG A 54 -8.96 12.34 -6.56
N ASP A 55 -8.67 11.55 -5.52
CA ASP A 55 -8.79 12.02 -4.15
C ASP A 55 -7.63 12.95 -3.77
N ILE A 56 -6.38 12.66 -4.18
CA ILE A 56 -5.24 13.59 -3.99
C ILE A 56 -5.47 14.92 -4.72
N SER A 57 -5.98 14.87 -5.97
CA SER A 57 -6.19 16.08 -6.78
C SER A 57 -7.19 17.07 -6.17
N LYS A 58 -8.08 16.58 -5.28
CA LYS A 58 -9.11 17.37 -4.61
C LYS A 58 -8.68 17.98 -3.28
N ILE A 59 -7.53 17.57 -2.74
CA ILE A 59 -6.98 18.17 -1.54
C ILE A 59 -6.83 19.67 -1.81
N ASP A 60 -7.34 20.54 -0.95
CA ASP A 60 -7.11 21.99 -1.09
C ASP A 60 -5.82 22.36 -0.36
N VAL A 61 -5.06 23.29 -0.94
CA VAL A 61 -3.80 23.78 -0.34
C VAL A 61 -3.74 25.28 -0.51
N ASP A 62 -3.75 25.99 0.60
CA ASP A 62 -3.37 27.40 0.62
C ASP A 62 -1.85 27.53 0.64
N LYS A 63 -1.29 27.96 -0.49
CA LYS A 63 0.15 28.17 -0.65
C LYS A 63 0.70 29.27 0.27
N GLY A 64 -0.13 30.18 0.76
CA GLY A 64 0.26 31.22 1.70
C GLY A 64 0.51 30.71 3.13
N ASN A 65 0.04 29.50 3.44
CA ASN A 65 0.16 28.86 4.76
C ASN A 65 1.20 27.72 4.78
N LEU A 66 1.95 27.56 3.69
CA LEU A 66 3.07 26.62 3.61
C LEU A 66 4.26 27.17 4.40
N THR A 67 4.87 26.31 5.19
CA THR A 67 6.02 26.69 6.03
C THR A 67 7.37 26.38 5.41
N PHE A 68 7.38 25.66 4.28
CA PHE A 68 8.57 25.24 3.57
C PHE A 68 8.53 25.60 2.08
N GLU A 69 9.69 25.62 1.44
CA GLU A 69 9.76 25.74 -0.02
C GLU A 69 9.40 24.41 -0.71
N ASN A 70 8.97 24.49 -1.97
CA ASN A 70 8.63 23.30 -2.77
C ASN A 70 9.74 22.22 -2.74
N GLY A 71 11.01 22.64 -2.85
CA GLY A 71 12.15 21.73 -2.84
C GLY A 71 12.27 20.91 -1.55
N GLU A 72 11.89 21.49 -0.41
CA GLU A 72 11.92 20.79 0.87
C GLU A 72 10.85 19.71 0.96
N TYR A 73 9.63 19.97 0.48
CA TYR A 73 8.60 18.92 0.43
C TYR A 73 9.01 17.76 -0.47
N TYR A 74 9.65 18.03 -1.61
CA TYR A 74 10.19 16.96 -2.46
C TYR A 74 11.28 16.17 -1.74
N SER A 75 12.16 16.85 -1.01
CA SER A 75 13.17 16.17 -0.17
C SER A 75 12.51 15.32 0.92
N MET A 76 11.47 15.81 1.60
CA MET A 76 10.70 15.04 2.57
C MET A 76 10.05 13.81 1.93
N CYS A 77 9.49 13.95 0.73
CA CYS A 77 8.92 12.82 -0.01
C CYS A 77 9.97 11.77 -0.36
N SER A 78 11.18 12.18 -0.77
CA SER A 78 12.28 11.26 -1.04
C SER A 78 12.77 10.55 0.22
N THR A 79 12.82 11.25 1.36
CA THR A 79 13.12 10.63 2.67
C THR A 79 12.05 9.60 3.02
N LEU A 80 10.77 9.96 2.92
CA LEU A 80 9.65 9.06 3.20
C LEU A 80 9.64 7.82 2.30
N GLU A 81 9.87 8.00 1.00
CA GLU A 81 9.98 6.88 0.06
C GLU A 81 11.15 5.96 0.44
N SER A 82 12.33 6.53 0.69
CA SER A 82 13.50 5.72 1.06
C SER A 82 13.33 5.00 2.40
N ALA A 83 12.62 5.61 3.35
CA ALA A 83 12.37 5.04 4.67
C ALA A 83 11.36 3.88 4.64
N MET A 84 10.46 3.87 3.64
CA MET A 84 9.39 2.87 3.53
C MET A 84 9.63 1.84 2.42
N GLU A 85 10.62 2.06 1.54
CA GLU A 85 10.93 1.15 0.44
C GLU A 85 11.76 -0.06 0.94
N GLY A 86 11.30 -1.27 0.63
CA GLY A 86 12.04 -2.51 0.89
C GLY A 86 11.59 -3.26 2.16
N THR A 87 12.54 -3.97 2.78
CA THR A 87 12.25 -4.82 3.95
C THR A 87 12.40 -4.02 5.24
N GLY A 88 11.28 -3.77 5.90
CA GLY A 88 11.21 -2.96 7.12
C GLY A 88 11.02 -1.48 6.82
N THR A 89 10.84 -0.71 7.88
CA THR A 89 10.61 0.73 7.84
C THR A 89 11.69 1.42 8.68
N ASP A 90 12.15 2.60 8.24
CA ASP A 90 12.92 3.51 9.10
C ASP A 90 11.93 4.47 9.77
N GLU A 91 11.37 4.05 10.90
CA GLU A 91 10.31 4.78 11.59
C GLU A 91 10.82 6.12 12.14
N GLU A 92 12.10 6.21 12.51
CA GLU A 92 12.73 7.44 12.94
C GLU A 92 12.78 8.47 11.81
N ALA A 93 13.12 8.05 10.58
CA ALA A 93 13.08 8.92 9.41
C ALA A 93 11.65 9.37 9.07
N VAL A 94 10.66 8.47 9.18
CA VAL A 94 9.25 8.81 8.97
C VAL A 94 8.80 9.86 10.00
N MET A 95 8.99 9.59 11.28
CA MET A 95 8.59 10.50 12.36
C MET A 95 9.35 11.82 12.29
N GLY A 96 10.63 11.79 11.91
CA GLY A 96 11.44 12.99 11.70
C GLY A 96 10.88 13.91 10.61
N VAL A 97 10.26 13.36 9.56
CA VAL A 97 9.53 14.17 8.56
C VAL A 97 8.22 14.69 9.12
N ILE A 98 7.42 13.83 9.78
CA ILE A 98 6.11 14.21 10.33
C ILE A 98 6.23 15.34 11.36
N MET A 99 7.21 15.26 12.26
CA MET A 99 7.47 16.28 13.29
C MET A 99 7.85 17.65 12.73
N ARG A 100 8.28 17.74 11.46
CA ARG A 100 8.61 19.02 10.82
C ARG A 100 7.37 19.78 10.38
N LEU A 101 6.26 19.09 10.10
CA LEU A 101 5.05 19.72 9.57
C LEU A 101 4.38 20.58 10.64
N ARG A 102 3.96 21.79 10.25
CA ARG A 102 3.45 22.81 11.19
C ARG A 102 2.02 23.21 10.92
N THR A 103 1.54 23.03 9.69
CA THR A 103 0.19 23.44 9.29
C THR A 103 -0.54 22.32 8.55
N GLN A 104 -1.88 22.41 8.53
CA GLN A 104 -2.69 21.51 7.71
C GLN A 104 -2.28 21.56 6.23
N ASP A 105 -1.93 22.74 5.74
CA ASP A 105 -1.50 22.94 4.35
C ASP A 105 -0.15 22.28 4.07
N ASP A 106 0.77 22.22 5.04
CA ASP A 106 2.02 21.45 4.91
C ASP A 106 1.74 19.96 4.68
N TRP A 107 0.85 19.38 5.49
CA TRP A 107 0.46 17.97 5.36
C TRP A 107 -0.29 17.69 4.06
N ASN A 108 -1.20 18.58 3.68
CA ASN A 108 -1.95 18.49 2.44
C ASN A 108 -1.02 18.59 1.22
N TYR A 109 -0.05 19.51 1.26
CA TYR A 109 0.91 19.68 0.19
C TYR A 109 1.91 18.53 0.12
N LEU A 110 2.36 18.01 1.26
CA LEU A 110 3.21 16.82 1.31
C LEU A 110 2.52 15.61 0.67
N GLN A 111 1.24 15.36 0.98
CA GLN A 111 0.46 14.30 0.33
C GLN A 111 0.35 14.49 -1.18
N LYS A 112 0.12 15.74 -1.64
CA LYS A 112 0.10 16.06 -3.07
C LYS A 112 1.45 15.86 -3.75
N ALA A 113 2.53 16.30 -3.10
CA ALA A 113 3.89 16.20 -3.62
C ALA A 113 4.38 14.75 -3.65
N PHE A 114 3.98 13.94 -2.66
CA PHE A 114 4.25 12.50 -2.63
C PHE A 114 3.51 11.81 -3.77
N GLY A 115 2.23 12.13 -3.95
CA GLY A 115 1.40 11.60 -5.03
C GLY A 115 1.11 10.11 -4.85
N ILE A 116 0.89 9.41 -5.98
CA ILE A 116 0.74 7.96 -5.99
C ILE A 116 2.06 7.32 -6.37
N ARG A 117 2.59 6.48 -5.49
CA ARG A 117 3.84 5.76 -5.68
C ARG A 117 3.61 4.27 -5.61
N LYS A 118 4.54 3.51 -6.20
CA LYS A 118 4.57 2.05 -6.13
C LYS A 118 5.80 1.62 -5.33
N LYS A 119 5.59 0.79 -4.32
CA LYS A 119 6.61 0.12 -3.51
C LYS A 119 6.67 -1.36 -3.90
N ASP A 120 7.89 -1.91 -4.00
CA ASP A 120 8.11 -3.34 -4.17
C ASP A 120 7.99 -4.05 -2.81
N GLY A 121 7.10 -5.04 -2.70
CA GLY A 121 6.96 -5.86 -1.49
C GLY A 121 8.05 -6.92 -1.35
N GLY A 122 8.93 -7.04 -2.35
CA GLY A 122 9.95 -8.08 -2.43
C GLY A 122 9.35 -9.46 -2.69
N THR A 123 10.16 -10.50 -2.45
CA THR A 123 9.83 -11.89 -2.81
C THR A 123 8.61 -12.45 -2.05
N PHE A 124 8.31 -11.92 -0.87
CA PHE A 124 7.33 -12.49 0.07
C PHE A 124 6.10 -11.62 0.32
N TYR A 125 6.13 -10.33 -0.02
CA TYR A 125 5.00 -9.42 0.14
C TYR A 125 4.52 -8.90 -1.22
N ALA A 126 3.26 -8.47 -1.28
CA ALA A 126 2.70 -7.93 -2.51
C ALA A 126 3.17 -6.50 -2.73
N ASP A 127 3.43 -6.14 -3.98
CA ASP A 127 3.63 -4.73 -4.36
C ASP A 127 2.44 -3.88 -3.94
N ILE A 128 2.74 -2.69 -3.43
CA ILE A 128 1.73 -1.73 -3.01
C ILE A 128 1.79 -0.53 -3.94
N THR A 129 0.62 -0.01 -4.30
CA THR A 129 0.50 1.22 -5.05
C THR A 129 -0.54 2.08 -4.37
N GLY A 130 -0.12 3.24 -3.89
CA GLY A 130 -0.93 4.05 -3.02
C GLY A 130 -0.39 5.46 -2.81
N ASP A 131 -1.17 6.26 -2.09
CA ASP A 131 -0.77 7.56 -1.60
C ASP A 131 0.05 7.44 -0.30
N LEU A 132 0.50 8.58 0.23
CA LEU A 132 1.28 8.61 1.46
C LEU A 132 0.54 7.95 2.64
N LYS A 133 -0.76 8.17 2.79
CA LYS A 133 -1.55 7.57 3.88
C LYS A 133 -1.62 6.06 3.77
N MET A 134 -1.76 5.54 2.55
CA MET A 134 -1.76 4.10 2.29
C MET A 134 -0.39 3.47 2.59
N TRP A 135 0.70 4.14 2.21
CA TRP A 135 2.06 3.67 2.52
C TRP A 135 2.29 3.64 4.03
N LEU A 136 1.98 4.73 4.74
CA LEU A 136 2.12 4.79 6.19
C LEU A 136 1.29 3.70 6.90
N GLY A 137 0.07 3.44 6.41
CA GLY A 137 -0.81 2.42 7.00
C GLY A 137 -0.39 0.98 6.70
N ASP A 138 0.49 0.74 5.73
CA ASP A 138 1.09 -0.58 5.49
C ASP A 138 2.39 -0.76 6.29
N GLU A 139 3.20 0.29 6.36
CA GLU A 139 4.51 0.26 7.03
C GLU A 139 4.44 0.31 8.55
N LEU A 140 3.55 1.15 9.10
CA LEU A 140 3.52 1.42 10.53
C LEU A 140 2.50 0.55 11.22
N ASP A 141 2.87 0.02 12.39
CA ASP A 141 1.96 -0.73 13.21
C ASP A 141 0.90 0.17 13.89
N SER A 142 0.00 -0.44 14.67
CA SER A 142 -1.09 0.31 15.30
C SER A 142 -0.60 1.33 16.34
N SER A 143 0.50 1.06 17.03
CA SER A 143 1.12 1.97 18.00
C SER A 143 1.79 3.14 17.29
N GLU A 144 2.59 2.86 16.26
CA GLU A 144 3.33 3.87 15.50
C GLU A 144 2.38 4.77 14.72
N MET A 145 1.33 4.20 14.13
CA MET A 145 0.26 4.97 13.51
C MET A 145 -0.47 5.88 14.51
N GLN A 146 -0.58 5.47 15.78
CA GLN A 146 -1.18 6.32 16.80
C GLN A 146 -0.24 7.47 17.16
N GLU A 147 1.06 7.20 17.33
CA GLU A 147 2.07 8.23 17.59
C GLU A 147 2.16 9.26 16.46
N LEU A 148 2.12 8.81 15.21
CA LEU A 148 2.07 9.68 14.04
C LEU A 148 0.85 10.61 14.07
N LYS A 149 -0.33 10.06 14.37
CA LYS A 149 -1.57 10.85 14.48
C LYS A 149 -1.50 11.85 15.61
N ASP A 150 -1.03 11.44 16.78
CA ASP A 150 -0.91 12.30 17.94
C ASP A 150 0.06 13.46 17.67
N THR A 151 1.15 13.18 16.96
CA THR A 151 2.12 14.19 16.51
C THR A 151 1.48 15.20 15.57
N LEU A 152 0.76 14.74 14.53
CA LEU A 152 0.06 15.63 13.60
C LEU A 152 -1.00 16.48 14.32
N ILE A 153 -1.80 15.87 15.20
CA ILE A 153 -2.82 16.57 15.99
C ILE A 153 -2.18 17.62 16.91
N SER A 154 -1.02 17.31 17.51
CA SER A 154 -0.28 18.27 18.34
C SER A 154 0.17 19.51 17.58
N SER A 155 0.44 19.37 16.26
CA SER A 155 0.72 20.46 15.33
C SER A 155 -0.53 21.12 14.74
N GLY A 156 -1.73 20.77 15.20
CA GLY A 156 -2.99 21.30 14.69
C GLY A 156 -3.39 20.74 13.31
N ILE A 157 -2.82 19.60 12.92
CA ILE A 157 -3.11 18.91 11.66
C ILE A 157 -4.15 17.83 11.92
N ASN A 158 -5.25 17.88 11.17
CA ASN A 158 -6.27 16.84 11.14
C ASN A 158 -5.85 15.74 10.16
N TYR A 159 -5.74 14.51 10.68
CA TYR A 159 -5.36 13.32 9.94
C TYR A 159 -6.56 12.54 9.39
#